data_AF-A0A7X8XZP1-F1
#
_entry.id   AF-A0A7X8XZP1-F1
#
_cell.length_a   1.000
_cell.length_b   1.000
_cell.length_c   1.000
_cell.angle_alpha   90.00
_cell.angle_beta   90.00
_cell.angle_gamma   90.00
#
_symmetry.space_group_name_H-M   'P 1'
#
loop_
_entity.id
_entity.type
_entity.pdbx_description
1 polymer ?
#
loop_
_entity_poly.entity_id
_entity_poly.type
_entity_poly.pdbx_seq_one_letter_code
_entity_poly.pdbx_strand_id
1 'polypeptide(L)'
;MGKYKDSDWYLKSSKELIMKYGDIPPPWIYAPNFHPYSMGWRMGGGETHMMILNEWLDQKDLNFDERLKYLQKYPCPARWYQWIIYFLWKVDSYKFEETDYIPYLEKLETFGFDNTSEFKNDFNRDDLD
;
A
#
# COMPACT_ATOMS: atom_id res chain seq x y z
N MET A 1 -3.11 -12.32 -14.64
CA MET A 1 -1.85 -13.10 -14.75
C MET A 1 -0.71 -12.10 -14.77
N GLY A 2 0.11 -12.08 -13.73
CA GLY A 2 1.14 -11.06 -13.56
C GLY A 2 2.29 -11.19 -14.57
N LYS A 3 2.97 -10.07 -14.83
CA LYS A 3 3.97 -9.88 -15.88
C LYS A 3 5.29 -10.59 -15.55
N TYR A 4 5.66 -10.61 -14.28
CA TYR A 4 6.96 -11.09 -13.78
C TYR A 4 6.88 -12.45 -13.07
N LYS A 5 5.71 -13.11 -13.10
CA LYS A 5 5.43 -14.36 -12.39
C LYS A 5 6.48 -15.48 -12.56
N ASP A 6 7.14 -15.54 -13.72
CA ASP A 6 8.13 -16.57 -14.06
C ASP A 6 9.59 -16.06 -13.96
N SER A 7 9.80 -14.81 -13.52
CA SER A 7 11.13 -14.23 -13.40
C SER A 7 11.82 -14.69 -12.12
N ASP A 8 13.07 -15.15 -12.22
CA ASP A 8 13.85 -15.66 -11.08
C ASP A 8 13.97 -14.66 -9.93
N TRP A 9 14.19 -13.38 -10.25
CA TRP A 9 14.30 -12.32 -9.24
C TRP A 9 12.99 -12.16 -8.44
N TYR A 10 11.84 -12.18 -9.13
CA TYR A 10 10.54 -12.05 -8.51
C TYR A 10 10.23 -13.27 -7.65
N LEU A 11 10.46 -14.48 -8.18
CA LEU A 11 10.23 -15.73 -7.45
C LEU A 11 11.08 -15.81 -6.18
N LYS A 12 12.34 -15.40 -6.25
CA LYS A 12 13.22 -15.35 -5.08
C LYS A 12 12.74 -14.33 -4.05
N SER A 13 12.55 -13.07 -4.46
CA SER A 13 12.20 -11.99 -3.52
C SER A 13 10.80 -12.17 -2.92
N SER A 14 9.82 -12.60 -3.71
CA SER A 14 8.47 -12.90 -3.21
C SER A 14 8.48 -14.05 -2.21
N LYS A 15 9.26 -15.11 -2.46
CA LYS A 15 9.43 -16.23 -1.52
C LYS A 15 10.05 -15.78 -0.19
N GLU A 16 11.07 -14.93 -0.23
CA GLU A 16 11.71 -14.39 0.98
C GLU A 16 10.72 -13.55 1.81
N LEU A 17 9.93 -12.69 1.16
CA LEU A 17 8.91 -11.88 1.82
C LEU A 17 7.78 -12.74 2.41
N ILE A 18 7.25 -13.70 1.65
CA ILE A 18 6.20 -14.63 2.12
C ILE A 18 6.71 -15.46 3.30
N MET A 19 7.95 -15.94 3.25
CA MET A 19 8.54 -16.70 4.36
C MET A 19 8.65 -15.86 5.64
N LYS A 20 8.92 -14.55 5.50
CA LYS A 20 9.09 -13.64 6.63
C LYS A 20 7.77 -13.12 7.21
N TYR A 21 6.79 -12.80 6.36
CA TYR A 21 5.57 -12.08 6.75
C TYR A 21 4.28 -12.90 6.57
N GLY A 22 4.36 -14.10 5.98
CA GLY A 22 3.20 -14.93 5.60
C GLY A 22 2.60 -14.55 4.24
N ASP A 23 2.61 -13.26 3.91
CA ASP A 23 2.19 -12.69 2.62
C ASP A 23 3.26 -11.70 2.11
N ILE A 24 3.06 -11.08 0.93
CA ILE A 24 3.85 -9.90 0.57
C ILE A 24 3.32 -8.73 1.41
N PRO A 25 4.16 -8.07 2.25
CA PRO A 25 3.67 -7.04 3.17
C PRO A 25 3.30 -5.76 2.43
N PRO A 26 2.35 -4.96 2.97
CA PRO A 26 2.08 -3.63 2.43
C PRO A 26 3.25 -2.68 2.72
N PRO A 27 3.30 -1.52 2.04
CA PRO A 27 4.45 -0.62 2.08
C PRO A 27 4.93 -0.23 3.49
N TRP A 28 3.99 0.09 4.40
CA TRP A 28 4.29 0.52 5.77
C TRP A 28 4.81 -0.61 6.69
N ILE A 29 4.65 -1.87 6.29
CA ILE A 29 5.24 -3.01 7.03
C ILE A 29 6.65 -3.31 6.51
N TYR A 30 6.88 -3.09 5.21
CA TYR A 30 8.19 -3.23 4.61
C TYR A 30 9.14 -2.11 5.03
N ALA A 31 8.67 -0.85 5.01
CA ALA A 31 9.44 0.33 5.39
C ALA A 31 8.59 1.30 6.23
N PRO A 32 8.48 1.10 7.56
CA PRO A 32 7.56 1.84 8.42
C PRO A 32 7.86 3.35 8.53
N ASN A 33 9.12 3.74 8.32
CA ASN A 33 9.59 5.12 8.48
C ASN A 33 9.67 5.89 7.15
N PHE A 34 9.21 5.29 6.05
CA PHE A 34 9.30 5.90 4.73
C PHE A 34 8.02 6.64 4.37
N HIS A 35 8.18 7.81 3.77
CA HIS A 35 7.09 8.53 3.14
C HIS A 35 6.83 7.97 1.72
N PRO A 36 5.58 7.82 1.25
CA PRO A 36 5.28 7.31 -0.10
C PRO A 36 5.95 8.06 -1.25
N TYR A 37 6.32 9.33 -1.02
CA TYR A 37 6.98 10.19 -2.01
C TYR A 37 8.44 10.48 -1.76
N SER A 38 9.04 9.88 -0.75
CA SER A 38 10.43 10.14 -0.51
C SER A 38 11.36 9.55 -1.56
N MET A 39 12.56 10.12 -1.64
CA MET A 39 13.59 9.62 -2.55
C MET A 39 14.05 8.22 -2.17
N GLY A 40 14.17 7.93 -0.86
CA GLY A 40 14.52 6.60 -0.40
C GLY A 40 13.49 5.55 -0.82
N TRP A 41 12.21 5.92 -0.83
CA TRP A 41 11.14 5.04 -1.30
C TRP A 41 11.16 4.90 -2.81
N ARG A 42 11.10 6.02 -3.53
CA ARG A 42 10.87 6.08 -4.98
C ARG A 42 12.08 5.71 -5.83
N MET A 43 13.29 5.87 -5.30
CA MET A 43 14.55 5.55 -5.99
C MET A 43 15.37 4.49 -5.26
N GLY A 44 14.80 3.87 -4.22
CA GLY A 44 15.45 2.84 -3.41
C GLY A 44 14.66 1.53 -3.36
N GLY A 45 14.71 0.85 -2.22
CA GLY A 45 14.08 -0.46 -2.05
C GLY A 45 12.54 -0.44 -2.13
N GLY A 46 11.91 0.73 -1.99
CA GLY A 46 10.46 0.90 -2.05
C GLY A 46 9.88 0.63 -3.44
N GLU A 47 10.52 1.13 -4.49
CA GLU A 47 10.08 0.90 -5.88
C GLU A 47 10.12 -0.60 -6.22
N THR A 48 11.21 -1.28 -5.86
CA THR A 48 11.33 -2.74 -6.08
C THR A 48 10.28 -3.51 -5.28
N HIS A 49 10.03 -3.11 -4.03
CA HIS A 49 8.97 -3.70 -3.21
C HIS A 49 7.58 -3.52 -3.85
N MET A 50 7.28 -2.33 -4.36
CA MET A 50 6.03 -2.06 -5.07
C MET A 50 5.86 -2.90 -6.34
N MET A 51 6.94 -3.16 -7.09
CA MET A 51 6.90 -4.07 -8.23
C MET A 51 6.52 -5.49 -7.81
N ILE A 52 7.10 -6.00 -6.73
CA ILE A 52 6.80 -7.35 -6.20
C ILE A 52 5.37 -7.42 -5.67
N LEU A 53 4.95 -6.41 -4.90
CA LEU A 53 3.61 -6.32 -4.32
C LEU A 53 2.54 -6.27 -5.40
N ASN A 54 2.68 -5.37 -6.38
CA ASN A 54 1.71 -5.25 -7.47
C ASN A 54 1.62 -6.53 -8.29
N GLU A 55 2.76 -7.13 -8.63
CA GLU A 55 2.82 -8.41 -9.34
C GLU A 55 2.10 -9.53 -8.57
N TRP A 56 2.32 -9.63 -7.26
CA TRP A 56 1.63 -10.60 -6.40
C TRP A 56 0.13 -10.34 -6.31
N LEU A 57 -0.29 -9.08 -6.15
CA LEU A 57 -1.70 -8.70 -6.10
C LEU A 57 -2.42 -8.99 -7.43
N ASP A 58 -1.77 -8.74 -8.57
CA ASP A 58 -2.30 -9.01 -9.91
C ASP A 58 -2.42 -10.51 -10.22
N GLN A 59 -1.59 -11.35 -9.59
CA GLN A 59 -1.73 -12.80 -9.65
C GLN A 59 -2.86 -13.32 -8.77
N LYS A 60 -3.11 -12.67 -7.63
CA LYS A 60 -4.17 -13.06 -6.68
C LYS A 60 -5.56 -12.71 -7.16
N ASP A 61 -5.69 -11.68 -8.00
CA ASP A 61 -6.97 -11.21 -8.57
C ASP A 61 -8.04 -10.97 -7.47
N LEU A 62 -7.63 -10.34 -6.38
CA LEU A 62 -8.45 -10.16 -5.19
C LEU A 62 -9.68 -9.29 -5.50
N ASN A 63 -10.84 -9.73 -5.03
CA ASN A 63 -12.05 -8.91 -4.98
C ASN A 63 -11.98 -7.87 -3.84
N PHE A 64 -12.97 -6.99 -3.74
CA PHE A 64 -13.00 -5.91 -2.74
C PHE A 64 -12.84 -6.42 -1.29
N ASP A 65 -13.62 -7.43 -0.89
CA ASP A 65 -13.62 -7.95 0.47
C ASP A 65 -12.27 -8.61 0.81
N GLU A 66 -11.65 -9.27 -0.16
CA GLU A 66 -10.33 -9.87 0.02
C GLU A 66 -9.21 -8.82 0.14
N ARG A 67 -9.30 -7.73 -0.64
CA ARG A 67 -8.38 -6.59 -0.49
C ARG A 67 -8.53 -5.94 0.88
N LEU A 68 -9.77 -5.76 1.34
CA LEU A 68 -10.05 -5.22 2.66
C LEU A 68 -9.47 -6.11 3.77
N LYS A 69 -9.73 -7.43 3.69
CA LYS A 69 -9.15 -8.41 4.63
C LYS A 69 -7.62 -8.41 4.63
N TYR A 70 -6.99 -8.26 3.46
CA TYR A 70 -5.54 -8.13 3.36
C TYR A 70 -5.03 -6.89 4.12
N LEU A 71 -5.69 -5.74 3.95
CA LEU A 71 -5.30 -4.50 4.65
C LEU A 71 -5.53 -4.58 6.16
N GLN A 72 -6.66 -5.16 6.60
CA GLN A 72 -7.01 -5.27 8.03
C GLN A 72 -6.03 -6.12 8.85
N LYS A 73 -5.19 -6.95 8.21
CA LYS A 73 -4.08 -7.66 8.87
C LYS A 73 -2.99 -6.71 9.37
N TYR A 74 -2.90 -5.50 8.81
CA TYR A 74 -1.76 -4.61 8.98
C TYR A 74 -2.23 -3.20 9.39
N PRO A 75 -2.04 -2.80 10.66
CA PRO A 75 -2.29 -1.42 11.08
C PRO A 75 -1.53 -0.44 10.18
N CYS A 76 -2.24 0.53 9.62
CA CYS A 76 -1.73 1.40 8.58
C CYS A 76 -1.65 2.85 9.08
N PRO A 77 -0.51 3.55 8.90
CA PRO A 77 -0.46 4.98 9.12
C PRO A 77 -1.22 5.73 8.02
N ALA A 78 -1.85 6.85 8.39
CA ALA A 78 -2.78 7.55 7.52
C ALA A 78 -2.13 8.02 6.21
N ARG A 79 -0.82 8.33 6.20
CA ARG A 79 -0.06 8.71 4.99
C ARG A 79 -0.21 7.74 3.80
N TRP A 80 -0.57 6.47 4.04
CA TRP A 80 -0.78 5.48 2.97
C TRP A 80 -2.22 5.40 2.45
N TYR A 81 -3.15 6.22 2.94
CA TYR A 81 -4.54 6.20 2.49
C TYR A 81 -4.73 6.52 1.02
N GLN A 82 -3.86 7.34 0.43
CA GLN A 82 -3.85 7.51 -1.02
C GLN A 82 -3.69 6.16 -1.74
N TRP A 83 -2.69 5.34 -1.36
CA TRP A 83 -2.48 4.01 -1.96
C TRP A 83 -3.60 3.03 -1.61
N ILE A 84 -4.09 3.04 -0.36
CA ILE A 84 -5.20 2.17 0.06
C ILE A 84 -6.47 2.45 -0.73
N ILE A 85 -6.79 3.73 -0.97
CA ILE A 85 -7.97 4.13 -1.74
C ILE A 85 -7.85 3.64 -3.18
N TYR A 86 -6.69 3.83 -3.80
CA TYR A 86 -6.39 3.27 -5.12
C TYR A 86 -6.57 1.75 -5.13
N PHE A 87 -6.03 1.06 -4.13
CA PHE A 87 -6.05 -0.39 -4.09
C PHE A 87 -7.45 -0.97 -3.90
N LEU A 88 -8.23 -0.44 -2.95
CA LEU A 88 -9.58 -0.90 -2.64
C LEU A 88 -10.56 -0.62 -3.79
N TRP A 89 -10.66 0.65 -4.20
CA TRP A 89 -11.69 1.10 -5.14
C TRP A 89 -11.23 1.16 -6.60
N LYS A 90 -9.94 0.92 -6.88
CA LYS A 90 -9.37 0.98 -8.25
C LYS A 90 -9.63 2.32 -8.94
N VAL A 91 -9.67 3.39 -8.16
CA VAL A 91 -9.76 4.78 -8.60
C VAL A 91 -8.37 5.41 -8.57
N ASP A 92 -8.09 6.33 -9.50
CA ASP A 92 -6.79 7.02 -9.56
C ASP A 92 -6.70 8.13 -8.49
N SER A 93 -6.60 7.71 -7.23
CA SER A 93 -6.49 8.61 -6.07
C SER A 93 -5.23 9.48 -6.12
N TYR A 94 -4.25 9.16 -6.96
CA TYR A 94 -3.05 9.99 -7.14
C TYR A 94 -3.34 11.33 -7.83
N LYS A 95 -4.51 11.47 -8.45
CA LYS A 95 -4.99 12.70 -9.09
C LYS A 95 -6.06 13.44 -8.27
N PHE A 96 -6.37 12.94 -7.08
CA PHE A 96 -7.36 13.57 -6.22
C PHE A 96 -6.82 14.85 -5.61
N GLU A 97 -7.68 15.86 -5.58
CA GLU A 97 -7.51 17.03 -4.72
C GLU A 97 -7.93 16.66 -3.28
N GLU A 98 -7.55 17.47 -2.29
CA GLU A 98 -7.81 17.17 -0.88
C GLU A 98 -9.28 16.82 -0.58
N THR A 99 -10.22 17.50 -1.21
CA THR A 99 -11.66 17.27 -1.00
C THR A 99 -12.15 15.95 -1.59
N ASP A 100 -11.48 15.42 -2.61
CA ASP A 100 -11.88 14.17 -3.25
C ASP A 100 -11.63 12.96 -2.35
N TYR A 101 -10.72 13.07 -1.36
CA TYR A 101 -10.45 12.02 -0.39
C TYR A 101 -11.56 11.87 0.66
N ILE A 102 -12.28 12.94 0.99
CA ILE A 102 -13.26 12.97 2.09
C ILE A 102 -14.23 11.77 2.06
N PRO A 103 -14.97 11.50 0.96
CA PRO A 103 -15.92 10.37 0.94
C PRO A 103 -15.27 8.99 1.04
N TYR A 104 -13.96 8.89 0.78
CA TYR A 104 -13.22 7.63 0.95
C TYR A 104 -12.66 7.49 2.35
N LEU A 105 -12.20 8.58 2.97
CA LEU A 105 -11.77 8.59 4.37
C LEU A 105 -12.94 8.21 5.29
N GLU A 106 -14.13 8.77 5.08
CA GLU A 106 -15.34 8.38 5.80
C GLU A 106 -15.66 6.88 5.64
N LYS A 107 -15.50 6.32 4.43
CA LYS A 107 -15.68 4.88 4.21
C LYS A 107 -14.61 4.05 4.92
N LEU A 108 -13.35 4.49 4.89
CA LEU A 108 -12.26 3.83 5.59
C LEU A 108 -12.53 3.78 7.10
N GLU A 109 -13.08 4.82 7.71
CA GLU A 109 -13.51 4.80 9.12
C GLU A 109 -14.54 3.68 9.37
N THR A 110 -15.54 3.55 8.50
CA THR A 110 -16.54 2.47 8.63
C THR A 110 -15.95 1.06 8.49
N PHE A 111 -14.78 0.93 7.89
CA PHE A 111 -14.05 -0.32 7.75
C PHE A 111 -13.01 -0.56 8.86
N GLY A 112 -12.91 0.35 9.83
CA GLY A 112 -12.01 0.24 10.97
C GLY A 112 -10.58 0.74 10.71
N PHE A 113 -10.39 1.65 9.74
CA PHE A 113 -9.13 2.36 9.60
C PHE A 113 -9.13 3.61 10.51
N ASP A 114 -8.17 3.67 11.42
CA ASP A 114 -8.06 4.73 12.44
C ASP A 114 -7.22 5.92 11.95
N ASN A 115 -7.51 7.13 12.44
CA ASN A 115 -6.75 8.37 12.14
C ASN A 115 -6.90 8.88 10.70
N THR A 116 -8.03 8.63 10.06
CA THR A 116 -8.48 9.26 8.81
C THR A 116 -8.47 10.78 8.86
N SER A 117 -8.81 11.39 9.99
CA SER A 117 -8.68 12.84 10.21
C SER A 117 -7.23 13.34 10.16
N GLU A 118 -6.27 12.48 10.49
CA GLU A 118 -4.83 12.81 10.47
C GLU A 118 -4.20 12.60 9.11
N PHE A 119 -4.94 12.17 8.08
CA PHE A 119 -4.39 11.91 6.75
C PHE A 119 -3.50 13.05 6.26
N LYS A 120 -4.01 14.28 6.28
CA LYS A 120 -3.25 15.46 5.82
C LYS A 120 -2.03 15.74 6.68
N ASN A 121 -2.13 15.62 8.00
CA ASN A 121 -1.02 15.89 8.92
C ASN A 121 0.08 14.85 8.74
N ASP A 122 -0.30 13.57 8.73
CA ASP A 122 0.62 12.44 8.63
C ASP A 122 1.27 12.34 7.23
N PHE A 123 0.57 12.80 6.19
CA PHE A 123 1.08 12.89 4.82
C PHE A 123 2.05 14.07 4.60
N ASN A 124 1.92 15.15 5.37
CA ASN A 124 2.83 16.32 5.25
C ASN A 124 4.01 16.25 6.22
N ARG A 125 4.25 15.09 6.84
CA ARG A 125 5.39 14.86 7.73
C ARG A 125 6.71 14.96 6.96
N ASP A 126 7.63 15.73 7.52
CA ASP A 126 8.99 15.97 7.00
C ASP A 126 10.06 15.19 7.77
N ASP A 127 9.68 14.49 8.84
CA ASP A 127 10.55 13.64 9.66
C ASP A 127 10.67 12.20 9.14
N LEU A 128 10.08 11.91 7.97
CA LEU A 128 10.07 10.60 7.34
C LEU A 128 11.00 10.56 6.13
N ASP A 129 11.67 9.41 5.97
CA ASP A 129 12.67 9.14 4.94
C ASP A 129 12.09 8.91 3.56
#